data_AF-A0A431PMK0-F1
#
_entry.id   AF-A0A431PMK0-F1
#
_cell.length_a   1.000
_cell.length_b   1.000
_cell.length_c   1.000
_cell.angle_alpha   90.00
_cell.angle_beta   90.00
_cell.angle_gamma   90.00
#
_symmetry.space_group_name_H-M   'P 1'
#
loop_
_entity.id
_entity.type
_entity.pdbx_description
1 polymer ?
#
loop_
_entity_poly.entity_id
_entity_poly.type
_entity_poly.pdbx_seq_one_letter_code
_entity_poly.pdbx_strand_id
1 'polypeptide(L)'
;MPLEHIESEVIRDDSGFSFSMRVAGTQQTVRVFVADEALEGDFGVPEEEDELRAQFDADRPELESVASEKYSLGRVAADGVIAITLADVMKFIE
;
A
#
# COMPACT_ATOMS: atom_id res chain seq x y z
N MET A 1 -0.12 4.98 16.24
CA MET A 1 -1.41 5.61 15.90
C MET A 1 -1.86 4.98 14.59
N PRO A 2 -3.13 4.58 14.43
CA PRO A 2 -3.57 3.95 13.19
C PRO A 2 -3.65 4.97 12.05
N LEU A 3 -3.51 4.48 10.82
CA LEU A 3 -3.83 5.23 9.62
C LEU A 3 -5.32 5.07 9.28
N GLU A 4 -5.93 6.15 8.81
CA GLU A 4 -7.31 6.21 8.33
C GLU A 4 -7.31 6.28 6.81
N HIS A 5 -8.24 5.53 6.21
CA HIS A 5 -8.57 5.67 4.80
C HIS A 5 -9.02 7.11 4.50
N ILE A 6 -8.52 7.64 3.40
CA ILE A 6 -9.01 8.87 2.79
C ILE A 6 -9.21 8.63 1.31
N GLU A 7 -10.23 9.27 0.74
CA GLU A 7 -10.37 9.33 -0.71
C GLU A 7 -9.22 10.19 -1.24
N SER A 8 -8.23 9.52 -1.81
CA SER A 8 -7.04 10.12 -2.42
C SER A 8 -6.82 9.49 -3.78
N GLU A 9 -6.27 10.29 -4.68
CA GLU A 9 -5.88 9.82 -5.99
C GLU A 9 -4.79 8.75 -5.86
N VAL A 10 -5.00 7.63 -6.55
CA VAL A 10 -4.02 6.55 -6.64
C VAL A 10 -3.20 6.79 -7.89
N ILE A 11 -1.93 7.13 -7.70
CA ILE A 11 -0.98 7.50 -8.73
C ILE A 11 -0.19 6.25 -9.13
N ARG A 12 -0.14 5.96 -10.43
CA ARG A 12 0.78 4.95 -10.97
C ARG A 12 2.21 5.52 -10.94
N ASP A 13 3.13 4.74 -10.35
CA ASP A 13 4.56 5.02 -10.30
C ASP A 13 5.30 3.97 -11.15
N ASP A 14 6.59 4.15 -11.44
CA ASP A 14 7.36 3.31 -12.39
C ASP A 14 7.36 1.80 -12.06
N SER A 15 7.07 1.42 -10.82
CA SER A 15 7.05 0.00 -10.37
C SER A 15 6.04 -0.24 -9.25
N GLY A 16 4.96 0.54 -9.20
CA GLY A 16 3.94 0.40 -8.16
C GLY A 16 2.77 1.38 -8.25
N PHE A 17 1.91 1.34 -7.23
CA PHE A 17 0.86 2.32 -7.01
C PHE A 17 1.13 3.10 -5.73
N SER A 18 0.92 4.41 -5.80
CA SER A 18 1.00 5.30 -4.65
C SER A 18 -0.36 5.84 -4.29
N PHE A 19 -0.68 5.86 -3.01
CA PHE A 19 -1.87 6.53 -2.51
C PHE A 19 -1.58 7.18 -1.15
N SER A 20 -2.49 8.01 -0.66
CA SER A 20 -2.31 8.69 0.62
C SER A 20 -3.27 8.13 1.67
N MET A 21 -2.79 8.02 2.90
CA MET A 21 -3.59 7.75 4.08
C MET A 21 -3.42 8.88 5.09
N ARG A 22 -4.38 9.07 5.99
CA ARG A 22 -4.30 10.11 7.04
C ARG A 22 -3.90 9.49 8.37
N VAL A 23 -3.06 10.17 9.15
CA VAL A 23 -2.78 9.74 10.52
C VAL A 23 -3.98 10.10 11.41
N ALA A 24 -4.57 9.10 12.06
CA ALA A 24 -5.78 9.28 12.88
C ALA A 24 -5.64 10.42 13.89
N GLY A 25 -6.62 11.31 13.91
CA GLY A 25 -6.65 12.46 14.83
C GLY A 25 -5.74 13.63 14.42
N THR A 26 -5.18 13.63 13.21
CA THR A 26 -4.36 14.73 12.69
C THR A 26 -4.75 15.11 11.25
N GLN A 27 -4.22 16.22 10.76
CA GLN A 27 -4.27 16.59 9.33
C GLN A 27 -3.07 16.06 8.54
N GLN A 28 -2.18 15.29 9.18
CA GLN A 28 -1.00 14.76 8.52
C GLN A 28 -1.38 13.59 7.63
N THR A 29 -0.94 13.63 6.37
CA THR A 29 -1.04 12.52 5.43
C THR A 29 0.30 11.80 5.32
N VAL A 30 0.22 10.50 5.05
CA VAL A 30 1.35 9.61 4.82
C VAL A 30 1.15 8.98 3.46
N ARG A 31 2.18 9.02 2.63
CA ARG A 31 2.16 8.37 1.32
C ARG A 31 2.46 6.88 1.51
N VAL A 32 1.63 6.04 0.94
CA VAL A 32 1.81 4.59 0.86
C VAL A 32 2.17 4.27 -0.58
N PHE A 33 3.25 3.51 -0.77
CA PHE A 33 3.70 2.98 -2.04
C PHE A 33 3.55 1.47 -2.00
N VAL A 34 2.87 0.88 -2.98
CA VAL A 34 2.67 -0.56 -3.13
C VAL A 34 3.43 -0.98 -4.37
N ALA A 35 4.43 -1.83 -4.22
CA ALA A 35 5.20 -2.34 -5.35
C ALA A 35 4.35 -3.31 -6.18
N ASP A 36 4.57 -3.38 -7.49
CA ASP A 36 3.82 -4.30 -8.38
C ASP A 36 4.00 -5.77 -7.96
N GLU A 37 5.18 -6.13 -7.46
CA GLU A 37 5.46 -7.46 -6.87
C GLU A 37 4.58 -7.76 -5.65
N ALA A 38 4.09 -6.74 -4.94
CA ALA A 38 3.19 -6.95 -3.81
C ALA A 38 1.76 -7.28 -4.24
N LEU A 39 1.45 -7.07 -5.53
CA LEU A 39 0.16 -7.35 -6.17
C LEU A 39 0.20 -8.68 -6.92
N GLU A 40 1.14 -9.58 -6.60
CA GLU A 40 1.17 -10.93 -7.15
C GLU A 40 -0.08 -11.71 -6.72
N GLY A 41 -0.90 -12.07 -7.71
CA GLY A 41 -1.95 -13.07 -7.53
C GLY A 41 -1.38 -14.50 -7.58
N ASP A 42 -2.25 -15.50 -7.42
CA ASP A 42 -1.93 -16.95 -7.50
C ASP A 42 -1.17 -17.39 -8.77
N PHE A 43 -1.12 -16.55 -9.81
CA PHE A 43 -0.52 -16.83 -11.11
C PHE A 43 0.70 -15.97 -11.47
N GLY A 44 1.21 -15.13 -10.56
CA GLY A 44 2.36 -14.24 -10.74
C GLY A 44 1.99 -12.75 -10.85
N VAL A 45 3.00 -11.90 -11.09
CA VAL A 45 2.82 -10.44 -11.27
C VAL A 45 2.05 -10.19 -12.57
N PRO A 46 0.88 -9.52 -12.56
CA PRO A 46 0.20 -9.14 -13.79
C PRO A 46 1.09 -8.19 -14.61
N GLU A 47 1.21 -8.44 -15.91
CA GLU A 47 2.02 -7.61 -16.81
C GLU A 47 1.24 -6.39 -17.33
N GLU A 48 -0.10 -6.44 -17.28
CA GLU A 48 -0.99 -5.37 -17.73
C GLU A 48 -1.38 -4.42 -16.57
N GLU A 49 -1.31 -3.11 -16.83
CA GLU A 49 -1.62 -2.08 -15.82
C GLU A 49 -3.08 -2.17 -15.34
N ASP A 50 -4.03 -2.48 -16.22
CA ASP A 50 -5.45 -2.64 -15.86
C ASP A 50 -5.66 -3.81 -14.89
N GLU A 51 -4.92 -4.91 -15.04
CA GLU A 51 -4.97 -6.07 -14.14
C GLU A 51 -4.34 -5.75 -12.79
N LEU A 52 -3.15 -5.14 -12.81
CA LEU A 52 -2.48 -4.63 -11.61
C LEU A 52 -3.38 -3.66 -10.84
N ARG A 53 -4.08 -2.78 -11.55
CA ARG A 53 -5.02 -1.83 -10.94
C ARG A 53 -6.24 -2.53 -10.36
N ALA A 54 -6.79 -3.51 -11.05
CA ALA A 54 -7.91 -4.31 -10.54
C ALA A 54 -7.52 -5.08 -9.27
N GLN A 55 -6.32 -5.67 -9.25
CA GLN A 55 -5.79 -6.37 -8.09
C GLN A 55 -5.54 -5.40 -6.93
N PHE A 56 -4.92 -4.25 -7.19
CA PHE A 56 -4.74 -3.19 -6.20
C PHE A 56 -6.08 -2.75 -5.59
N ASP A 57 -7.10 -2.50 -6.40
CA ASP A 57 -8.42 -2.09 -5.89
C ASP A 57 -9.12 -3.22 -5.11
N ALA A 58 -8.88 -4.49 -5.47
CA ALA A 58 -9.38 -5.65 -4.73
C ALA A 58 -8.70 -5.80 -3.36
N ASP A 59 -7.38 -5.67 -3.30
CA ASP A 59 -6.57 -5.85 -2.09
C ASP A 59 -6.41 -4.57 -1.27
N ARG A 60 -6.92 -3.43 -1.76
CA ARG A 60 -6.84 -2.12 -1.12
C ARG A 60 -7.11 -2.14 0.39
N PRO A 61 -8.20 -2.74 0.91
CA PRO A 61 -8.44 -2.78 2.36
C PRO A 61 -7.36 -3.53 3.14
N GLU A 62 -6.77 -4.57 2.56
CA GLU A 62 -5.67 -5.33 3.17
C GLU A 62 -4.37 -4.55 3.13
N LEU A 63 -4.05 -3.91 1.99
CA LEU A 63 -2.89 -3.03 1.83
C LEU A 63 -2.94 -1.84 2.80
N GLU A 64 -4.12 -1.26 3.03
CA GLU A 64 -4.33 -0.19 4.02
C GLU A 64 -4.08 -0.69 5.46
N SER A 65 -4.47 -1.93 5.76
CA SER A 65 -4.20 -2.57 7.06
C SER A 65 -2.69 -2.78 7.26
N VAL A 66 -1.99 -3.31 6.25
CA VAL A 66 -0.52 -3.47 6.25
C VAL A 66 0.18 -2.13 6.42
N ALA A 67 -0.27 -1.08 5.72
CA ALA A 67 0.27 0.26 5.89
C ALA A 67 0.11 0.78 7.32
N SER A 68 -1.09 0.64 7.89
CA SER A 68 -1.41 1.08 9.24
C SER A 68 -0.58 0.36 10.31
N GLU A 69 -0.36 -0.95 10.14
CA GLU A 69 0.50 -1.73 11.02
C GLU A 69 1.96 -1.28 10.91
N LYS A 70 2.49 -1.16 9.69
CA LYS A 70 3.85 -0.66 9.44
C LYS A 70 4.09 0.71 10.07
N TYR A 71 3.14 1.61 9.88
CA TYR A 71 3.21 2.94 10.48
C TYR A 71 3.24 2.87 12.01
N SER A 72 2.41 2.01 12.61
CA SER A 72 2.37 1.79 14.06
C SER A 72 3.67 1.19 14.61
N LEU A 73 4.38 0.40 13.80
CA LEU A 73 5.70 -0.14 14.10
C LEU A 73 6.86 0.83 13.80
N GLY A 74 6.57 2.04 13.30
CA GLY A 74 7.57 3.03 12.90
C GLY A 74 8.37 2.64 11.66
N ARG A 75 7.86 1.70 10.85
CA ARG A 75 8.49 1.24 9.60
C ARG A 75 8.13 2.16 8.45
N VAL A 76 8.58 3.40 8.55
CA VAL A 76 8.41 4.45 7.53
C VAL A 76 9.77 4.74 6.92
N ALA A 77 9.84 4.85 5.60
CA ALA A 77 11.07 5.23 4.91
C ALA A 77 11.49 6.66 5.28
N ALA A 78 12.75 7.01 4.99
CA ALA A 78 13.32 8.32 5.33
C ALA A 78 12.55 9.52 4.71
N ASP A 79 11.82 9.27 3.61
CA ASP A 79 10.99 10.27 2.91
C ASP A 79 9.56 10.40 3.50
N GLY A 80 9.25 9.67 4.58
CA GLY A 80 7.89 9.63 5.14
C GLY A 80 6.93 8.75 4.34
N VAL A 81 7.45 7.89 3.46
CA VAL A 81 6.68 6.95 2.64
C VAL A 81 6.66 5.57 3.29
N ILE A 82 5.49 4.92 3.29
CA ILE A 82 5.36 3.51 3.67
C ILE A 82 5.41 2.67 2.40
N ALA A 83 6.51 1.95 2.20
CA ALA A 83 6.61 0.98 1.10
C ALA A 83 6.01 -0.35 1.54
N ILE A 84 5.11 -0.91 0.73
CA ILE A 84 4.54 -2.26 0.85
C ILE A 84 5.15 -3.11 -0.26
N THR A 85 5.85 -4.17 0.14
CA THR A 85 6.49 -5.14 -0.74
C THR A 85 5.82 -6.50 -0.58
N LEU A 86 6.11 -7.45 -1.49
CA LEU A 86 5.59 -8.82 -1.40
C LEU A 86 5.88 -9.46 -0.03
N ALA A 87 7.05 -9.20 0.55
CA ALA A 87 7.43 -9.73 1.86
C ALA A 87 6.57 -9.21 3.02
N ASP A 88 5.92 -8.06 2.85
CA ASP A 88 5.02 -7.47 3.83
C ASP A 88 3.61 -8.04 3.72
N VAL A 89 3.17 -8.29 2.48
CA VAL A 89 1.88 -8.92 2.19
C VAL A 89 1.91 -10.40 2.58
N MET A 90 2.96 -11.15 2.20
CA MET A 90 3.12 -12.56 2.56
C MET A 90 3.12 -12.81 4.07
N LYS A 91 3.66 -11.88 4.88
CA LYS A 91 3.65 -12.00 6.35
C LYS A 91 2.28 -11.77 6.99
N PHE A 92 1.34 -11.20 6.24
CA PHE A 92 0.00 -10.88 6.73
C PHE A 92 -1.02 -11.99 6.46
N ILE A 93 -0.71 -12.93 5.55
CA ILE A 93 -1.61 -14.02 5.13
C ILE A 93 -1.36 -15.33 5.92
N GLU A 94 -0.42 -15.34 6.88
CA GLU A 94 -0.05 -16.53 7.68
C GLU A 94 -0.74 -16.62 9.05
#